data_AF-A0A8H5YX56-F1
#
_entry.id   AF-A0A8H5YX56-F1
#
_cell.length_a   1.000
_cell.length_b   1.000
_cell.length_c   1.000
_cell.angle_alpha   90.00
_cell.angle_beta   90.00
_cell.angle_gamma   90.00
#
_symmetry.space_group_name_H-M   'P 1'
#
loop_
_entity.id
_entity.type
_entity.pdbx_description
1 polymer ?
#
loop_
_entity_poly.entity_id
_entity_poly.type
_entity_poly.pdbx_seq_one_letter_code
_entity_poly.pdbx_strand_id
1 'polypeptide(L)'
;MVRITPFAVEQWMDAYETTPGVLNVAETCAASVSIDDLVGMSSGPAKSPIDTSIKLTYGAIPGSQTLRERIAAHCSTESVQLAAEDVIVTQGAIGANFLALYTLIGPGDHVICVYPTYQQLYDTPRSLGAEITLWKLKKENGFVPDVDELVGLIKPNTKMIIINNPNNPSGVPIPSEVIDCIAKVAEEKGIILFSDEVYRPLFHGGASGGDHTEVPKPVTTLEYQKTIATGSMSKGYALAGIRVGWIASRDRSIISAIMLARDYTTISVSQIDDQVARFALSPEVKPALVQRNITLARTNAAILKEFMDRYKSVCSWVEPKAGTTAFIRFNDKNGDPVDDVKLCLDLLEKAKLLFVAGSRCFGGDEDFKGYVRMGYVCETDVLVEGLQELGAYIDKASKALRKLLAQCGQRLALVSNGGSLSYAAFALSTLHRDASQKRCSYSQEAFEYHSMALRELRKLSQLTETETPLNDRAKLAEFIAASLTLTSFEVFNGAEYDWVPHLDAVTAVVTMQSPDVLLQTSSSPKNTLPSPITFLRGDDPQFQADFSFLIAEALWHDILACVMEIWLIFKHGKRI
;
A
#
# COMPACT_ATOMS: atom_id res chain seq x y z
N MET A 1 -17.08 -19.82 24.01
CA MET A 1 -17.47 -18.88 22.93
C MET A 1 -17.02 -19.47 21.60
N VAL A 2 -17.80 -19.31 20.53
CA VAL A 2 -17.39 -19.67 19.17
C VAL A 2 -16.10 -18.93 18.84
N ARG A 3 -15.11 -19.62 18.26
CA ARG A 3 -13.84 -19.00 17.84
C ARG A 3 -13.99 -18.52 16.40
N ILE A 4 -14.15 -17.22 16.22
CA ILE A 4 -14.18 -16.57 14.90
C ILE A 4 -13.21 -15.38 14.92
N THR A 5 -12.38 -15.29 13.89
CA THR A 5 -11.43 -14.18 13.73
C THR A 5 -12.21 -12.89 13.46
N PRO A 6 -11.85 -11.75 14.09
CA PRO A 6 -12.44 -10.46 13.71
C PRO A 6 -12.27 -10.18 12.22
N PHE A 7 -13.28 -9.57 11.62
CA PHE A 7 -13.27 -9.27 10.18
C PHE A 7 -12.37 -8.07 9.92
N ALA A 8 -11.15 -8.28 9.42
CA ALA A 8 -10.09 -7.29 9.40
C ALA A 8 -10.46 -6.03 8.58
N VAL A 9 -11.11 -6.21 7.43
CA VAL A 9 -11.64 -5.08 6.64
C VAL A 9 -12.68 -4.30 7.44
N GLU A 10 -13.65 -4.96 8.08
CA GLU A 10 -14.69 -4.26 8.85
C GLU A 10 -14.08 -3.55 10.07
N GLN A 11 -13.14 -4.18 10.79
CA GLN A 11 -12.44 -3.52 11.90
C GLN A 11 -11.65 -2.29 11.45
N TRP A 12 -11.08 -2.33 10.24
CA TRP A 12 -10.42 -1.17 9.65
C TRP A 12 -11.42 -0.08 9.28
N MET A 13 -12.54 -0.42 8.65
CA MET A 13 -13.58 0.55 8.29
C MET A 13 -14.22 1.16 9.54
N ASP A 14 -14.62 0.36 10.53
CA ASP A 14 -15.18 0.83 11.81
C ASP A 14 -14.29 1.86 12.49
N ALA A 15 -12.98 1.65 12.43
CA ALA A 15 -12.00 2.55 13.06
C ALA A 15 -11.84 3.88 12.34
N TYR A 16 -12.00 3.93 11.01
CA TYR A 16 -11.55 5.07 10.20
C TYR A 16 -12.59 5.68 9.25
N GLU A 17 -13.69 4.99 8.94
CA GLU A 17 -14.71 5.43 7.97
C GLU A 17 -15.42 6.72 8.39
N THR A 18 -15.65 6.91 9.68
CA THR A 18 -16.34 8.09 10.23
C THR A 18 -15.38 9.26 10.52
N THR A 19 -14.12 9.17 10.09
CA THR A 19 -13.13 10.23 10.32
C THR A 19 -13.58 11.54 9.64
N PRO A 20 -13.75 12.66 10.37
CA PRO A 20 -14.26 13.89 9.78
C PRO A 20 -13.38 14.45 8.66
N GLY A 21 -14.01 14.84 7.55
CA GLY A 21 -13.35 15.48 6.41
C GLY A 21 -12.48 14.54 5.60
N VAL A 22 -12.63 13.22 5.75
CA VAL A 22 -11.92 12.21 4.96
C VAL A 22 -12.76 11.79 3.76
N LEU A 23 -12.11 11.70 2.61
CA LEU A 23 -12.67 11.15 1.39
C LEU A 23 -12.56 9.62 1.40
N ASN A 24 -13.70 8.93 1.36
CA ASN A 24 -13.75 7.48 1.39
C ASN A 24 -13.55 6.90 -0.02
N VAL A 25 -12.32 6.49 -0.32
CA VAL A 25 -11.95 5.70 -1.52
C VAL A 25 -11.63 4.24 -1.16
N ALA A 26 -12.17 3.76 -0.03
CA ALA A 26 -12.01 2.39 0.48
C ALA A 26 -13.26 1.53 0.26
N GLU A 27 -14.44 2.15 0.13
CA GLU A 27 -15.71 1.48 -0.10
C GLU A 27 -15.73 0.74 -1.44
N THR A 28 -16.48 -0.37 -1.52
CA THR A 28 -16.48 -1.26 -2.69
C THR A 28 -17.83 -1.28 -3.43
N CYS A 29 -18.72 -0.34 -3.14
CA CYS A 29 -19.98 -0.19 -3.87
C CYS A 29 -19.77 0.68 -5.11
N ALA A 30 -20.57 0.48 -6.16
CA ALA A 30 -20.74 1.56 -7.14
C ALA A 30 -21.51 2.71 -6.47
N ALA A 31 -21.26 3.94 -6.90
CA ALA A 31 -21.91 5.16 -6.39
C ALA A 31 -23.40 4.92 -6.18
N SER A 32 -23.87 5.02 -4.93
CA SER A 32 -25.20 4.56 -4.52
C SER A 32 -26.30 5.31 -5.25
N VAL A 33 -27.45 4.66 -5.43
CA VAL A 33 -28.64 5.28 -6.05
C VAL A 33 -29.80 5.33 -5.08
N SER A 34 -30.57 6.41 -5.15
CA SER A 34 -31.81 6.58 -4.39
C SER A 34 -32.99 5.86 -5.06
N ILE A 35 -34.12 5.77 -4.34
CA ILE A 35 -35.37 5.30 -4.93
C ILE A 35 -35.84 6.23 -6.05
N ASP A 36 -35.66 7.54 -5.90
CA ASP A 36 -36.03 8.51 -6.94
C ASP A 36 -35.17 8.35 -8.21
N ASP A 37 -33.88 8.05 -8.05
CA ASP A 37 -33.00 7.73 -9.18
C ASP A 37 -33.52 6.49 -9.94
N LEU A 38 -33.92 5.43 -9.22
CA LEU A 38 -34.49 4.23 -9.84
C LEU A 38 -35.78 4.54 -10.62
N VAL A 39 -36.65 5.38 -10.05
CA VAL A 39 -37.88 5.81 -10.72
C VAL A 39 -37.54 6.64 -11.97
N GLY A 40 -36.56 7.53 -11.88
CA GLY A 40 -36.07 8.32 -13.02
C GLY A 40 -35.43 7.49 -14.13
N MET A 41 -34.87 6.31 -13.81
CA MET A 41 -34.29 5.37 -14.77
C MET A 41 -35.33 4.50 -15.49
N SER A 42 -36.58 4.44 -15.00
CA SER A 42 -37.63 3.59 -15.57
C SER A 42 -38.06 4.06 -16.96
N SER A 43 -38.03 3.16 -17.95
CA SER A 43 -38.63 3.42 -19.27
C SER A 43 -40.17 3.27 -19.30
N GLY A 44 -40.76 2.74 -18.22
CA GLY A 44 -42.20 2.57 -18.05
C GLY A 44 -42.86 3.75 -17.31
N PRO A 45 -44.21 3.74 -17.17
CA PRO A 45 -44.93 4.78 -16.44
C PRO A 45 -44.44 4.89 -15.00
N ALA A 46 -44.29 6.12 -14.50
CA ALA A 46 -43.87 6.39 -13.13
C ALA A 46 -44.79 5.68 -12.13
N LYS A 47 -44.27 4.65 -11.48
CA LYS A 47 -44.94 3.89 -10.43
C LYS A 47 -44.04 3.90 -9.21
N SER A 48 -44.63 4.12 -8.04
CA SER A 48 -43.90 3.95 -6.78
C SER A 48 -43.38 2.50 -6.71
N PRO A 49 -42.08 2.29 -6.47
CA PRO A 49 -41.54 0.95 -6.29
C PRO A 49 -42.08 0.25 -5.04
N ILE A 50 -42.55 1.05 -4.07
CA ILE A 50 -43.11 0.58 -2.81
C ILE A 50 -44.63 0.73 -2.84
N ASP A 51 -45.33 -0.37 -2.64
CA ASP A 51 -46.77 -0.42 -2.40
C ASP A 51 -47.02 -0.29 -0.88
N THR A 52 -47.49 0.89 -0.48
CA THR A 52 -47.77 1.24 0.92
C THR A 52 -49.07 0.62 1.45
N SER A 53 -49.84 -0.07 0.60
CA SER A 53 -51.07 -0.77 1.01
C SER A 53 -50.83 -2.21 1.48
N ILE A 54 -49.66 -2.78 1.19
CA ILE A 54 -49.30 -4.14 1.60
C ILE A 54 -49.07 -4.18 3.12
N LYS A 55 -49.77 -5.11 3.80
CA LYS A 55 -49.54 -5.39 5.23
C LYS A 55 -48.15 -5.99 5.44
N LEU A 56 -47.39 -5.40 6.36
CA LEU A 56 -46.03 -5.82 6.71
C LEU A 56 -46.06 -7.08 7.59
N THR A 57 -45.94 -8.25 6.95
CA THR A 57 -45.84 -9.58 7.55
C THR A 57 -44.44 -10.16 7.27
N TYR A 58 -44.22 -11.46 7.55
CA TYR A 58 -43.01 -12.16 7.09
C TYR A 58 -42.87 -12.19 5.56
N GLY A 59 -43.94 -11.90 4.80
CA GLY A 59 -43.90 -11.92 3.34
C GLY A 59 -43.66 -13.31 2.76
N ALA A 60 -43.13 -13.35 1.54
CA ALA A 60 -42.74 -14.60 0.89
C ALA A 60 -41.42 -15.10 1.47
N ILE A 61 -41.47 -16.25 2.13
CA ILE A 61 -40.33 -16.85 2.84
C ILE A 61 -39.05 -17.00 1.98
N PRO A 62 -39.09 -17.57 0.76
CA PRO A 62 -37.92 -17.61 -0.13
C PRO A 62 -37.61 -16.28 -0.85
N GLY A 63 -38.42 -15.24 -0.66
CA GLY A 63 -38.48 -14.04 -1.49
C GLY A 63 -39.66 -14.07 -2.47
N SER A 64 -40.11 -12.90 -2.91
CA SER A 64 -41.27 -12.80 -3.80
C SER A 64 -41.01 -13.54 -5.12
N GLN A 65 -42.06 -14.14 -5.69
CA GLN A 65 -41.97 -14.90 -6.93
C GLN A 65 -41.30 -14.08 -8.05
N THR A 66 -41.77 -12.85 -8.25
CA THR A 66 -41.23 -11.95 -9.30
C THR A 66 -39.77 -11.59 -9.07
N LEU A 67 -39.34 -11.38 -7.81
CA LEU A 67 -37.93 -11.10 -7.53
C LEU A 67 -37.07 -12.34 -7.84
N ARG A 68 -37.50 -13.53 -7.41
CA ARG A 68 -36.79 -14.78 -7.69
C ARG A 68 -36.69 -15.08 -9.18
N GLU A 69 -37.75 -14.84 -9.96
CA GLU A 69 -37.73 -14.98 -11.43
C GLU A 69 -36.70 -14.05 -12.08
N ARG A 70 -36.63 -12.78 -11.63
CA ARG A 70 -35.68 -11.79 -12.16
C ARG A 70 -34.24 -12.12 -11.81
N ILE A 71 -34.00 -12.66 -10.63
CA ILE A 71 -32.68 -13.15 -10.20
C ILE A 71 -32.32 -14.43 -10.97
N ALA A 72 -33.25 -15.35 -11.16
CA ALA A 72 -33.02 -16.57 -11.94
C ALA A 72 -32.60 -16.22 -13.38
N ALA A 73 -33.29 -15.28 -14.02
CA ALA A 73 -32.90 -14.76 -15.33
C ALA A 73 -31.52 -14.09 -15.32
N HIS A 74 -31.13 -13.42 -14.23
CA HIS A 74 -29.80 -12.84 -14.08
C HIS A 74 -28.68 -13.89 -13.96
N CYS A 75 -28.98 -15.03 -13.35
CA CYS A 75 -28.06 -16.16 -13.18
C CYS A 75 -28.14 -17.19 -14.33
N SER A 76 -28.84 -16.84 -15.42
CA SER A 76 -29.03 -17.68 -16.61
C SER A 76 -28.15 -17.23 -17.78
N THR A 77 -28.03 -18.09 -18.78
CA THR A 77 -27.48 -17.80 -20.12
C THR A 77 -28.50 -18.22 -21.17
N GLU A 78 -28.34 -17.82 -22.43
CA GLU A 78 -29.24 -18.25 -23.51
C GLU A 78 -29.39 -19.78 -23.59
N SER A 79 -28.32 -20.53 -23.30
CA SER A 79 -28.31 -21.99 -23.30
C SER A 79 -28.81 -22.65 -22.02
N VAL A 80 -28.73 -21.98 -20.87
CA VAL A 80 -29.08 -22.57 -19.56
C VAL A 80 -29.92 -21.57 -18.76
N GLN A 81 -31.20 -21.91 -18.58
CA GLN A 81 -32.17 -21.12 -17.84
C GLN A 81 -32.39 -21.68 -16.43
N LEU A 82 -32.40 -20.79 -15.44
CA LEU A 82 -32.80 -21.08 -14.07
C LEU A 82 -34.27 -20.69 -13.89
N ALA A 83 -34.95 -21.38 -12.97
CA ALA A 83 -36.30 -21.06 -12.53
C ALA A 83 -36.29 -20.36 -11.15
N ALA A 84 -37.44 -19.82 -10.75
CA ALA A 84 -37.57 -19.12 -9.46
C ALA A 84 -37.24 -20.02 -8.26
N GLU A 85 -37.48 -21.33 -8.40
CA GLU A 85 -37.22 -22.33 -7.36
C GLU A 85 -35.71 -22.56 -7.19
N ASP A 86 -34.88 -22.22 -8.18
CA ASP A 86 -33.41 -22.32 -8.10
C ASP A 86 -32.78 -21.17 -7.29
N VAL A 87 -33.60 -20.27 -6.75
CA VAL A 87 -33.17 -19.04 -6.11
C VAL A 87 -33.79 -18.90 -4.72
N ILE A 88 -32.98 -18.47 -3.76
CA ILE A 88 -33.40 -18.07 -2.42
C ILE A 88 -32.92 -16.64 -2.20
N VAL A 89 -33.83 -15.73 -1.85
CA VAL A 89 -33.49 -14.34 -1.51
C VAL A 89 -33.04 -14.27 -0.05
N THR A 90 -31.99 -13.49 0.21
CA THR A 90 -31.30 -13.39 1.51
C THR A 90 -31.04 -11.94 1.90
N GLN A 91 -30.69 -11.72 3.18
CA GLN A 91 -30.26 -10.41 3.68
C GLN A 91 -28.83 -10.09 3.21
N GLY A 92 -28.72 -9.61 1.97
CA GLY A 92 -27.46 -9.36 1.28
C GLY A 92 -26.69 -10.64 0.96
N ALA A 93 -25.56 -10.49 0.28
CA ALA A 93 -24.65 -11.61 0.02
C ALA A 93 -23.95 -12.10 1.29
N ILE A 94 -23.77 -11.24 2.29
CA ILE A 94 -23.23 -11.67 3.60
C ILE A 94 -24.12 -12.74 4.25
N GLY A 95 -25.44 -12.57 4.18
CA GLY A 95 -26.40 -13.58 4.62
C GLY A 95 -26.42 -14.80 3.71
N ALA A 96 -26.27 -14.60 2.39
CA ALA A 96 -26.20 -15.69 1.42
C ALA A 96 -25.01 -16.62 1.67
N ASN A 97 -23.82 -16.03 1.76
CA ASN A 97 -22.56 -16.73 2.01
C ASN A 97 -22.60 -17.45 3.34
N PHE A 98 -22.99 -16.77 4.42
CA PHE A 98 -23.09 -17.39 5.74
C PHE A 98 -24.04 -18.58 5.72
N LEU A 99 -25.25 -18.41 5.17
CA LEU A 99 -26.25 -19.46 5.15
C LEU A 99 -25.81 -20.67 4.33
N ALA A 100 -25.20 -20.47 3.15
CA ALA A 100 -24.67 -21.56 2.34
C ALA A 100 -23.55 -22.33 3.08
N LEU A 101 -22.60 -21.60 3.68
CA LEU A 101 -21.48 -22.21 4.41
C LEU A 101 -21.95 -22.92 5.68
N TYR A 102 -22.83 -22.30 6.45
CA TYR A 102 -23.44 -22.87 7.66
C TYR A 102 -24.22 -24.15 7.37
N THR A 103 -24.90 -24.21 6.22
CA THR A 103 -25.70 -25.38 5.84
C THR A 103 -24.83 -26.54 5.37
N LEU A 104 -23.77 -26.25 4.61
CA LEU A 104 -23.08 -27.26 3.80
C LEU A 104 -21.73 -27.68 4.37
N ILE A 105 -21.15 -26.94 5.31
CA ILE A 105 -19.82 -27.21 5.86
C ILE A 105 -19.91 -27.56 7.34
N GLY A 106 -19.11 -28.54 7.77
CA GLY A 106 -18.97 -28.90 9.17
C GLY A 106 -17.61 -29.51 9.53
N PRO A 107 -17.47 -30.01 10.76
CA PRO A 107 -16.23 -30.61 11.23
C PRO A 107 -15.77 -31.78 10.37
N GLY A 108 -14.48 -31.80 10.02
CA GLY A 108 -13.86 -32.85 9.20
C GLY A 108 -13.93 -32.61 7.69
N ASP A 109 -14.70 -31.62 7.24
CA ASP A 109 -14.69 -31.19 5.85
C ASP A 109 -13.40 -30.40 5.54
N HIS A 110 -12.93 -30.53 4.30
CA HIS A 110 -11.85 -29.68 3.77
C HIS A 110 -12.40 -28.72 2.71
N VAL A 111 -12.02 -27.45 2.80
CA VAL A 111 -12.44 -26.38 1.88
C VAL A 111 -11.22 -25.72 1.27
N ILE A 112 -11.24 -25.55 -0.05
CA ILE A 112 -10.23 -24.79 -0.80
C ILE A 112 -10.85 -23.44 -1.15
N CYS A 113 -10.20 -22.34 -0.82
CA CYS A 113 -10.71 -20.99 -1.07
C CYS A 113 -9.64 -20.13 -1.71
N VAL A 114 -9.96 -19.42 -2.80
CA VAL A 114 -9.05 -18.43 -3.40
C VAL A 114 -8.60 -17.39 -2.37
N TYR A 115 -7.36 -16.92 -2.45
CA TYR A 115 -6.79 -15.99 -1.50
C TYR A 115 -5.79 -15.03 -2.17
N PRO A 116 -5.91 -13.70 -2.03
CA PRO A 116 -6.80 -13.01 -1.12
C PRO A 116 -8.22 -12.96 -1.67
N THR A 117 -9.19 -13.01 -0.77
CA THR A 117 -10.61 -12.86 -1.11
C THR A 117 -11.40 -12.28 0.07
N TYR A 118 -12.72 -12.16 -0.07
CA TYR A 118 -13.60 -11.74 1.01
C TYR A 118 -13.54 -12.70 2.22
N GLN A 119 -13.17 -12.19 3.39
CA GLN A 119 -12.78 -12.99 4.56
C GLN A 119 -13.82 -14.02 5.01
N GLN A 120 -15.11 -13.69 4.86
CA GLN A 120 -16.20 -14.60 5.22
C GLN A 120 -16.07 -15.98 4.57
N LEU A 121 -15.58 -16.03 3.33
CA LEU A 121 -15.51 -17.22 2.50
C LEU A 121 -14.56 -18.29 3.07
N TYR A 122 -13.55 -17.89 3.84
CA TYR A 122 -12.61 -18.81 4.48
C TYR A 122 -12.70 -18.86 6.01
N ASP A 123 -13.09 -17.77 6.69
CA ASP A 123 -13.19 -17.76 8.15
C ASP A 123 -14.49 -18.36 8.69
N THR A 124 -15.60 -18.23 7.95
CA THR A 124 -16.87 -18.89 8.34
C THR A 124 -16.71 -20.41 8.36
N PRO A 125 -16.28 -21.09 7.28
CA PRO A 125 -16.10 -22.54 7.33
C PRO A 125 -15.06 -22.98 8.37
N ARG A 126 -13.99 -22.19 8.57
CA ARG A 126 -13.00 -22.43 9.64
C ARG A 126 -13.65 -22.44 11.02
N SER A 127 -14.50 -21.46 11.31
CA SER A 127 -15.24 -21.37 12.57
C SER A 127 -16.24 -22.52 12.79
N LEU A 128 -16.69 -23.17 11.71
CA LEU A 128 -17.56 -24.34 11.73
C LEU A 128 -16.78 -25.66 11.88
N GLY A 129 -15.45 -25.59 12.00
CA GLY A 129 -14.57 -26.73 12.24
C GLY A 129 -14.02 -27.40 10.98
N ALA A 130 -14.17 -26.77 9.80
CA ALA A 130 -13.55 -27.26 8.58
C ALA A 130 -12.07 -26.89 8.49
N GLU A 131 -11.29 -27.76 7.84
CA GLU A 131 -9.93 -27.46 7.43
C GLU A 131 -9.94 -26.57 6.18
N ILE A 132 -9.15 -25.50 6.18
CA ILE A 132 -9.09 -24.55 5.06
C ILE A 132 -7.73 -24.54 4.42
N THR A 133 -7.69 -24.75 3.11
CA THR A 133 -6.53 -24.48 2.26
C THR A 133 -6.75 -23.21 1.46
N LEU A 134 -5.83 -22.25 1.61
CA LEU A 134 -5.86 -20.99 0.87
C LEU A 134 -5.14 -21.17 -0.48
N TRP A 135 -5.89 -21.03 -1.58
CA TRP A 135 -5.39 -21.12 -2.95
C TRP A 135 -4.90 -19.74 -3.40
N LYS A 136 -3.58 -19.53 -3.36
CA LYS A 136 -2.98 -18.20 -3.43
C LYS A 136 -2.97 -17.65 -4.86
N LEU A 137 -3.70 -16.56 -5.08
CA LEU A 137 -3.68 -15.75 -6.28
C LEU A 137 -2.39 -14.94 -6.35
N LYS A 138 -1.73 -14.98 -7.50
CA LYS A 138 -0.40 -14.38 -7.73
C LYS A 138 -0.52 -13.24 -8.73
N LYS A 139 0.17 -12.13 -8.48
CA LYS A 139 0.18 -10.97 -9.39
C LYS A 139 0.79 -11.36 -10.75
N GLU A 140 1.77 -12.25 -10.75
CA GLU A 140 2.49 -12.76 -11.91
C GLU A 140 1.54 -13.47 -12.89
N ASN A 141 0.48 -14.09 -12.35
CA ASN A 141 -0.60 -14.74 -13.11
C ASN A 141 -1.79 -13.80 -13.34
N GLY A 142 -1.63 -12.49 -13.11
CA GLY A 142 -2.71 -11.51 -13.22
C GLY A 142 -3.83 -11.69 -12.20
N PHE A 143 -3.57 -12.32 -11.05
CA PHE A 143 -4.56 -12.74 -10.06
C PHE A 143 -5.62 -13.75 -10.57
N VAL A 144 -5.37 -14.41 -11.70
CA VAL A 144 -6.20 -15.54 -12.16
C VAL A 144 -5.78 -16.80 -11.39
N PRO A 145 -6.74 -17.61 -10.86
CA PRO A 145 -6.41 -18.84 -10.17
C PRO A 145 -5.73 -19.88 -11.09
N ASP A 146 -4.73 -20.58 -10.55
CA ASP A 146 -3.96 -21.61 -11.27
C ASP A 146 -4.57 -23.00 -11.06
N VAL A 147 -5.18 -23.55 -12.11
CA VAL A 147 -5.89 -24.84 -12.05
C VAL A 147 -4.95 -26.01 -11.74
N ASP A 148 -3.68 -25.95 -12.16
CA ASP A 148 -2.73 -27.02 -11.88
C ASP A 148 -2.39 -27.05 -10.37
N GLU A 149 -2.30 -25.86 -9.75
CA GLU A 149 -2.16 -25.76 -8.29
C GLU A 149 -3.38 -26.37 -7.58
N LEU A 150 -4.60 -26.09 -8.05
CA LEU A 150 -5.84 -26.61 -7.47
C LEU A 150 -5.84 -28.14 -7.34
N VAL A 151 -5.36 -28.86 -8.36
CA VAL A 151 -5.32 -30.34 -8.35
C VAL A 151 -4.47 -30.85 -7.19
N GLY A 152 -3.35 -30.18 -6.89
CA GLY A 152 -2.46 -30.53 -5.77
C GLY A 152 -3.02 -30.18 -4.38
N LEU A 153 -3.98 -29.25 -4.30
CA LEU A 153 -4.62 -28.84 -3.04
C LEU A 153 -5.76 -29.78 -2.63
N ILE A 154 -6.27 -30.61 -3.54
CA ILE A 154 -7.40 -31.51 -3.27
C ILE A 154 -6.99 -32.66 -2.35
N LYS A 155 -7.82 -32.90 -1.34
CA LYS A 155 -7.74 -34.00 -0.37
C LYS A 155 -8.95 -34.92 -0.53
N PRO A 156 -8.90 -36.16 0.00
CA PRO A 156 -10.03 -37.09 -0.05
C PRO A 156 -11.32 -36.55 0.59
N ASN A 157 -11.20 -35.64 1.56
CA ASN A 157 -12.31 -34.98 2.25
C ASN A 157 -12.59 -33.55 1.73
N THR A 158 -12.02 -33.13 0.58
CA THR A 158 -12.38 -31.84 -0.02
C THR A 158 -13.87 -31.85 -0.36
N LYS A 159 -14.61 -30.92 0.23
CA LYS A 159 -16.06 -30.79 0.04
C LYS A 159 -16.46 -29.61 -0.82
N MET A 160 -15.68 -28.53 -0.77
CA MET A 160 -16.01 -27.28 -1.46
C MET A 160 -14.77 -26.57 -1.98
N ILE A 161 -14.88 -26.05 -3.20
CA ILE A 161 -13.96 -25.09 -3.81
C ILE A 161 -14.69 -23.75 -3.88
N ILE A 162 -14.10 -22.71 -3.32
CA ILE A 162 -14.69 -21.36 -3.23
C ILE A 162 -13.88 -20.39 -4.07
N ILE A 163 -14.57 -19.71 -5.00
CA ILE A 163 -14.06 -18.60 -5.80
C ILE A 163 -14.87 -17.33 -5.52
N ASN A 164 -14.28 -16.17 -5.79
CA ASN A 164 -14.99 -14.88 -5.79
C ASN A 164 -14.75 -14.23 -7.15
N ASN A 165 -15.82 -14.02 -7.91
CA ASN A 165 -15.70 -13.62 -9.32
C ASN A 165 -16.74 -12.57 -9.73
N PRO A 166 -16.33 -11.34 -10.05
CA PRO A 166 -14.98 -10.75 -9.90
C PRO A 166 -14.42 -10.79 -8.47
N ASN A 167 -13.09 -10.85 -8.31
CA ASN A 167 -12.47 -10.98 -6.98
C ASN A 167 -12.33 -9.64 -6.24
N ASN A 168 -12.64 -9.63 -4.94
CA ASN A 168 -12.25 -8.59 -3.99
C ASN A 168 -10.96 -9.02 -3.27
N PRO A 169 -9.82 -8.32 -3.38
CA PRO A 169 -9.72 -6.90 -3.74
C PRO A 169 -9.29 -6.58 -5.17
N SER A 170 -8.94 -7.58 -6.00
CA SER A 170 -8.21 -7.32 -7.25
C SER A 170 -9.04 -6.69 -8.37
N GLY A 171 -10.36 -6.85 -8.38
CA GLY A 171 -11.23 -6.42 -9.50
C GLY A 171 -10.98 -7.19 -10.79
N VAL A 172 -10.31 -8.35 -10.69
CA VAL A 172 -10.01 -9.21 -11.82
C VAL A 172 -11.10 -10.29 -11.94
N PRO A 173 -11.78 -10.40 -13.11
CA PRO A 173 -12.64 -11.52 -13.40
C PRO A 173 -11.83 -12.78 -13.79
N ILE A 174 -12.33 -13.95 -13.41
CA ILE A 174 -11.79 -15.24 -13.83
C ILE A 174 -12.29 -15.53 -15.25
N PRO A 175 -11.42 -15.82 -16.23
CA PRO A 175 -11.82 -16.18 -17.59
C PRO A 175 -12.73 -17.41 -17.63
N SER A 176 -13.62 -17.48 -18.63
CA SER A 176 -14.62 -18.55 -18.73
C SER A 176 -13.99 -19.94 -18.83
N GLU A 177 -12.89 -20.06 -19.57
CA GLU A 177 -12.15 -21.30 -19.77
C GLU A 177 -11.53 -21.80 -18.46
N VAL A 178 -11.06 -20.89 -17.61
CA VAL A 178 -10.51 -21.24 -16.30
C VAL A 178 -11.63 -21.71 -15.37
N ILE A 179 -12.81 -21.07 -15.41
CA ILE A 179 -13.99 -21.53 -14.65
C ILE A 179 -14.39 -22.94 -15.09
N ASP A 180 -14.38 -23.23 -16.40
CA ASP A 180 -14.68 -24.56 -16.93
C ASP A 180 -13.70 -25.62 -16.45
N CYS A 181 -12.41 -25.30 -16.46
CA CYS A 181 -11.39 -26.21 -15.93
C CYS A 181 -11.57 -26.48 -14.43
N ILE A 182 -11.89 -25.46 -13.63
CA ILE A 182 -12.20 -25.63 -12.19
C ILE A 182 -13.45 -26.50 -12.02
N ALA A 183 -14.50 -26.26 -12.81
CA ALA A 183 -15.75 -27.00 -12.77
C ALA A 183 -15.54 -28.48 -13.09
N LYS A 184 -14.71 -28.77 -14.10
CA LYS A 184 -14.34 -30.14 -14.47
C LYS A 184 -13.62 -30.86 -13.34
N VAL A 185 -12.64 -30.22 -12.71
CA VAL A 185 -11.93 -30.77 -11.55
C VAL A 185 -12.90 -31.03 -10.38
N ALA A 186 -13.83 -30.11 -10.13
CA ALA A 186 -14.85 -30.26 -9.10
C ALA A 186 -15.80 -31.43 -9.41
N GLU A 187 -16.22 -31.57 -10.66
CA GLU A 187 -17.11 -32.64 -11.13
C GLU A 187 -16.47 -34.03 -10.99
N GLU A 188 -15.22 -34.20 -11.43
CA GLU A 188 -14.48 -35.47 -11.35
C GLU A 188 -14.36 -36.00 -9.91
N LYS A 189 -14.45 -35.11 -8.91
CA LYS A 189 -14.35 -35.44 -7.48
C LYS A 189 -15.68 -35.26 -6.73
N GLY A 190 -16.74 -34.81 -7.39
CA GLY A 190 -18.04 -34.53 -6.77
C GLY A 190 -18.03 -33.41 -5.73
N ILE A 191 -17.07 -32.47 -5.83
CA ILE A 191 -16.84 -31.33 -4.93
C ILE A 191 -17.80 -30.18 -5.28
N ILE A 192 -18.35 -29.47 -4.29
CA ILE A 192 -19.21 -28.30 -4.54
C ILE A 192 -18.36 -27.12 -5.05
N LEU A 193 -18.75 -26.49 -6.16
CA LEU A 193 -18.15 -25.24 -6.61
C LEU A 193 -19.00 -24.06 -6.16
N PHE A 194 -18.48 -23.24 -5.26
CA PHE A 194 -19.16 -22.05 -4.74
C PHE A 194 -18.47 -20.78 -5.28
N SER A 195 -19.20 -19.97 -6.04
CA SER A 195 -18.78 -18.65 -6.51
C SER A 195 -19.55 -17.53 -5.82
N ASP A 196 -18.84 -16.63 -5.12
CA ASP A 196 -19.40 -15.33 -4.75
C ASP A 196 -19.29 -14.37 -5.96
N GLU A 197 -20.43 -14.01 -6.53
CA GLU A 197 -20.55 -13.20 -7.75
C GLU A 197 -21.14 -11.79 -7.49
N VAL A 198 -20.95 -11.21 -6.30
CA VAL A 198 -21.55 -9.90 -5.93
C VAL A 198 -21.27 -8.75 -6.89
N TYR A 199 -20.17 -8.79 -7.65
CA TYR A 199 -19.82 -7.75 -8.61
C TYR A 199 -20.46 -7.95 -9.99
N ARG A 200 -21.10 -9.09 -10.28
CA ARG A 200 -21.95 -9.23 -11.47
C ARG A 200 -23.14 -8.26 -11.33
N PRO A 201 -23.49 -7.46 -12.37
CA PRO A 201 -23.09 -7.53 -13.79
C PRO A 201 -21.96 -6.58 -14.22
N LEU A 202 -21.16 -6.04 -13.30
CA LEU A 202 -20.25 -4.93 -13.56
C LEU A 202 -18.94 -5.35 -14.26
N PHE A 203 -19.02 -5.90 -15.47
CA PHE A 203 -17.88 -6.26 -16.32
C PHE A 203 -17.62 -5.13 -17.32
N HIS A 204 -16.77 -4.19 -16.94
CA HIS A 204 -16.57 -2.96 -17.71
C HIS A 204 -15.36 -3.02 -18.66
N GLY A 205 -14.45 -3.99 -18.50
CA GLY A 205 -13.32 -4.24 -19.40
C GLY A 205 -12.07 -3.39 -19.15
N GLY A 206 -12.04 -2.67 -18.02
CA GLY A 206 -10.98 -1.70 -17.70
C GLY A 206 -11.12 -0.41 -18.51
N ALA A 207 -10.01 0.31 -18.68
CA ALA A 207 -9.93 1.57 -19.42
C ALA A 207 -10.10 1.40 -20.93
N SER A 208 -9.81 0.21 -21.46
CA SER A 208 -9.99 -0.14 -22.87
C SER A 208 -11.25 -0.97 -23.15
N GLY A 209 -12.15 -1.08 -22.16
CA GLY A 209 -13.37 -1.86 -22.30
C GLY A 209 -14.37 -1.23 -23.27
N GLY A 210 -15.10 -2.08 -24.00
CA GLY A 210 -16.09 -1.69 -24.99
C GLY A 210 -17.18 -2.75 -25.17
N ASP A 211 -17.89 -2.73 -26.29
CA ASP A 211 -19.03 -3.63 -26.57
C ASP A 211 -18.63 -5.12 -26.63
N HIS A 212 -17.34 -5.41 -26.85
CA HIS A 212 -16.78 -6.77 -26.87
C HIS A 212 -16.10 -7.17 -25.55
N THR A 213 -16.44 -6.52 -24.44
CA THR A 213 -15.92 -6.91 -23.13
C THR A 213 -16.37 -8.35 -22.81
N GLU A 214 -15.42 -9.24 -22.58
CA GLU A 214 -15.72 -10.62 -22.18
C GLU A 214 -16.41 -10.63 -20.81
N VAL A 215 -17.54 -11.34 -20.73
CA VAL A 215 -18.29 -11.55 -19.49
C VAL A 215 -18.22 -13.03 -19.14
N PRO A 216 -17.53 -13.41 -18.04
CA PRO A 216 -17.55 -14.78 -17.57
C PRO A 216 -18.97 -15.27 -17.34
N LYS A 217 -19.24 -16.52 -17.71
CA LYS A 217 -20.52 -17.16 -17.43
C LYS A 217 -20.76 -17.31 -15.91
N PRO A 218 -22.00 -17.19 -15.43
CA PRO A 218 -22.34 -17.53 -14.05
C PRO A 218 -22.06 -19.02 -13.79
N VAL A 219 -21.54 -19.37 -12.61
CA VAL A 219 -21.27 -20.80 -12.32
C VAL A 219 -22.52 -21.67 -12.35
N THR A 220 -23.70 -21.08 -12.13
CA THR A 220 -25.00 -21.76 -12.24
C THR A 220 -25.34 -22.25 -13.65
N THR A 221 -24.58 -21.83 -14.66
CA THR A 221 -24.79 -22.18 -16.06
C THR A 221 -23.78 -23.17 -16.63
N LEU A 222 -22.85 -23.63 -15.79
CA LEU A 222 -21.91 -24.70 -16.12
C LEU A 222 -22.66 -26.01 -16.35
N GLU A 223 -22.04 -27.00 -17.00
CA GLU A 223 -22.67 -28.33 -17.14
C GLU A 223 -22.80 -29.01 -15.77
N TYR A 224 -21.77 -28.87 -14.93
CA TYR A 224 -21.76 -29.38 -13.57
C TYR A 224 -22.86 -28.76 -12.71
N GLN A 225 -23.59 -29.59 -11.96
CA GLN A 225 -24.80 -29.19 -11.24
C GLN A 225 -24.55 -28.72 -9.80
N LYS A 226 -23.51 -29.24 -9.12
CA LYS A 226 -23.21 -28.90 -7.72
C LYS A 226 -22.48 -27.55 -7.61
N THR A 227 -23.11 -26.53 -8.16
CA THR A 227 -22.62 -25.17 -8.22
C THR A 227 -23.52 -24.26 -7.39
N ILE A 228 -22.92 -23.31 -6.68
CA ILE A 228 -23.64 -22.29 -5.92
C ILE A 228 -23.11 -20.94 -6.38
N ALA A 229 -24.00 -20.04 -6.76
CA ALA A 229 -23.68 -18.64 -6.95
C ALA A 229 -24.35 -17.81 -5.85
N THR A 230 -23.61 -16.88 -5.24
CA THR A 230 -24.20 -15.83 -4.41
C THR A 230 -24.06 -14.47 -5.09
N GLY A 231 -25.00 -13.58 -4.81
CA GLY A 231 -24.96 -12.22 -5.35
C GLY A 231 -25.75 -11.25 -4.49
N SER A 232 -25.66 -9.96 -4.82
CA SER A 232 -26.42 -8.94 -4.10
C SER A 232 -26.73 -7.70 -4.92
N MET A 233 -27.71 -6.94 -4.43
CA MET A 233 -28.01 -5.60 -4.91
C MET A 233 -26.93 -4.57 -4.49
N SER A 234 -26.00 -4.94 -3.61
CA SER A 234 -25.11 -3.98 -2.94
C SER A 234 -24.01 -3.41 -3.82
N LYS A 235 -23.35 -4.25 -4.62
CA LYS A 235 -22.12 -3.85 -5.33
C LYS A 235 -22.41 -3.45 -6.77
N GLY A 236 -22.76 -4.41 -7.62
CA GLY A 236 -23.03 -4.16 -9.05
C GLY A 236 -24.27 -3.30 -9.33
N TYR A 237 -25.25 -3.30 -8.43
CA TYR A 237 -26.52 -2.58 -8.58
C TYR A 237 -26.62 -1.31 -7.72
N ALA A 238 -25.57 -0.91 -7.00
CA ALA A 238 -25.50 0.35 -6.24
C ALA A 238 -26.60 0.54 -5.17
N LEU A 239 -27.14 -0.56 -4.63
CA LEU A 239 -28.25 -0.57 -3.67
C LEU A 239 -27.85 -1.30 -2.38
N ALA A 240 -26.73 -0.88 -1.78
CA ALA A 240 -26.26 -1.47 -0.54
C ALA A 240 -27.29 -1.30 0.60
N GLY A 241 -28.01 -0.18 0.66
CA GLY A 241 -28.93 0.15 1.75
C GLY A 241 -30.11 -0.82 1.95
N ILE A 242 -30.60 -1.48 0.89
CA ILE A 242 -31.78 -2.37 0.98
C ILE A 242 -31.45 -3.77 1.48
N ARG A 243 -30.16 -4.11 1.65
CA ARG A 243 -29.71 -5.41 2.19
C ARG A 243 -30.34 -6.63 1.49
N VAL A 244 -30.48 -6.62 0.16
CA VAL A 244 -30.99 -7.77 -0.62
C VAL A 244 -29.84 -8.50 -1.32
N GLY A 245 -29.80 -9.82 -1.15
CA GLY A 245 -28.95 -10.73 -1.88
C GLY A 245 -29.65 -12.04 -2.20
N TRP A 246 -28.89 -13.00 -2.75
CA TRP A 246 -29.45 -14.28 -3.14
C TRP A 246 -28.42 -15.40 -3.13
N ILE A 247 -28.94 -16.62 -3.06
CA ILE A 247 -28.27 -17.88 -3.36
C ILE A 247 -28.96 -18.46 -4.59
N ALA A 248 -28.19 -18.87 -5.59
CA ALA A 248 -28.69 -19.56 -6.78
C ALA A 248 -27.96 -20.89 -6.99
N SER A 249 -28.72 -21.96 -7.25
CA SER A 249 -28.17 -23.28 -7.57
C SER A 249 -29.21 -24.11 -8.31
N ARG A 250 -28.76 -24.85 -9.33
CA ARG A 250 -29.60 -25.84 -10.03
C ARG A 250 -29.70 -27.17 -9.28
N ASP A 251 -28.85 -27.39 -8.27
CA ASP A 251 -28.94 -28.56 -7.42
C ASP A 251 -30.06 -28.37 -6.40
N ARG A 252 -31.19 -29.05 -6.65
CA ARG A 252 -32.39 -29.00 -5.80
C ARG A 252 -32.13 -29.49 -4.38
N SER A 253 -31.18 -30.39 -4.17
CA SER A 253 -30.82 -30.88 -2.84
C SER A 253 -30.14 -29.78 -2.02
N ILE A 254 -29.26 -28.98 -2.66
CA ILE A 254 -28.61 -27.83 -2.05
C ILE A 254 -29.65 -26.77 -1.68
N ILE A 255 -30.53 -26.40 -2.62
CA ILE A 255 -31.60 -25.41 -2.37
C ILE A 255 -32.50 -25.85 -1.21
N SER A 256 -32.91 -27.13 -1.18
CA SER A 256 -33.79 -27.65 -0.13
C SER A 256 -33.11 -27.62 1.25
N ALA A 257 -31.83 -27.99 1.32
CA ALA A 257 -31.08 -27.94 2.57
C ALA A 257 -30.94 -26.50 3.10
N ILE A 258 -30.62 -25.55 2.22
CA ILE A 258 -30.48 -24.13 2.56
C ILE A 258 -31.83 -23.54 3.00
N MET A 259 -32.93 -23.91 2.34
CA MET A 259 -34.28 -23.49 2.71
C MET A 259 -34.68 -23.91 4.13
N LEU A 260 -34.25 -25.09 4.58
CA LEU A 260 -34.47 -25.58 5.94
C LEU A 260 -33.58 -24.85 6.96
N ALA A 261 -32.31 -24.62 6.60
CA ALA A 261 -31.35 -23.96 7.50
C ALA A 261 -31.64 -22.47 7.70
N ARG A 262 -32.30 -21.81 6.74
CA ARG A 262 -32.65 -20.37 6.79
C ARG A 262 -33.45 -19.98 8.03
N ASP A 263 -34.22 -20.90 8.59
CA ASP A 263 -35.04 -20.67 9.78
C ASP A 263 -34.20 -20.34 11.03
N TYR A 264 -32.90 -20.68 11.02
CA TYR A 264 -31.95 -20.35 12.09
C TYR A 264 -31.32 -18.96 11.95
N THR A 265 -31.48 -18.28 10.81
CA THR A 265 -30.81 -17.00 10.56
C THR A 265 -31.81 -15.85 10.47
N THR A 266 -32.67 -15.84 9.45
CA THR A 266 -33.47 -14.63 9.13
C THR A 266 -34.94 -14.89 8.86
N ILE A 267 -35.37 -16.15 8.67
CA ILE A 267 -36.73 -16.55 8.25
C ILE A 267 -37.12 -16.04 6.85
N SER A 268 -37.07 -14.74 6.59
CA SER A 268 -37.36 -14.14 5.28
C SER A 268 -36.67 -12.78 5.15
N VAL A 269 -36.73 -12.21 3.94
CA VAL A 269 -36.29 -10.82 3.70
C VAL A 269 -37.43 -9.83 3.91
N SER A 270 -37.07 -8.57 4.15
CA SER A 270 -38.00 -7.45 4.28
C SER A 270 -38.87 -7.30 3.03
N GLN A 271 -40.19 -7.15 3.21
CA GLN A 271 -41.12 -6.92 2.09
C GLN A 271 -40.91 -5.57 1.40
N ILE A 272 -40.34 -4.58 2.08
CA ILE A 272 -40.04 -3.27 1.48
C ILE A 272 -38.79 -3.40 0.61
N ASP A 273 -37.76 -4.05 1.12
CA ASP A 273 -36.50 -4.24 0.41
C ASP A 273 -36.67 -5.15 -0.81
N ASP A 274 -37.47 -6.21 -0.68
CA ASP A 274 -37.88 -7.07 -1.81
C ASP A 274 -38.57 -6.25 -2.91
N GLN A 275 -39.48 -5.33 -2.55
CA GLN A 275 -40.18 -4.50 -3.53
C GLN A 275 -39.23 -3.57 -4.29
N VAL A 276 -38.28 -2.93 -3.59
CA VAL A 276 -37.27 -2.07 -4.22
C VAL A 276 -36.34 -2.90 -5.12
N ALA A 277 -35.84 -4.05 -4.64
CA ALA A 277 -34.99 -4.94 -5.44
C ALA A 277 -35.72 -5.47 -6.68
N ARG A 278 -36.99 -5.86 -6.52
CA ARG A 278 -37.86 -6.28 -7.60
C ARG A 278 -37.93 -5.17 -8.63
N PHE A 279 -38.29 -3.95 -8.24
CA PHE A 279 -38.36 -2.81 -9.17
C PHE A 279 -37.03 -2.54 -9.87
N ALA A 280 -35.91 -2.49 -9.15
CA ALA A 280 -34.58 -2.27 -9.73
C ALA A 280 -34.18 -3.32 -10.76
N LEU A 281 -34.59 -4.58 -10.56
CA LEU A 281 -34.33 -5.69 -11.49
C LEU A 281 -35.41 -5.82 -12.59
N SER A 282 -36.34 -4.89 -12.69
CA SER A 282 -37.37 -4.94 -13.74
C SER A 282 -36.78 -4.68 -15.13
N PRO A 283 -37.42 -5.16 -16.21
CA PRO A 283 -37.01 -4.85 -17.58
C PRO A 283 -36.95 -3.34 -17.88
N GLU A 284 -37.77 -2.55 -17.20
CA GLU A 284 -37.86 -1.09 -17.40
C GLU A 284 -36.73 -0.32 -16.72
N VAL A 285 -36.10 -0.84 -15.66
CA VAL A 285 -35.10 -0.13 -14.84
C VAL A 285 -33.70 -0.73 -15.00
N LYS A 286 -33.60 -2.07 -14.96
CA LYS A 286 -32.31 -2.78 -14.92
C LYS A 286 -31.35 -2.38 -16.04
N PRO A 287 -31.76 -2.23 -17.32
CA PRO A 287 -30.83 -1.85 -18.38
C PRO A 287 -30.20 -0.48 -18.14
N ALA A 288 -30.99 0.52 -17.76
CA ALA A 288 -30.50 1.87 -17.49
C ALA A 288 -29.58 1.91 -16.25
N LEU A 289 -29.96 1.21 -15.18
CA LEU A 289 -29.14 1.10 -13.96
C LEU A 289 -27.77 0.46 -14.23
N VAL A 290 -27.76 -0.67 -14.92
CA VAL A 290 -26.51 -1.37 -15.27
C VAL A 290 -25.65 -0.54 -16.21
N GLN A 291 -26.25 0.08 -17.23
CA GLN A 291 -25.53 0.94 -18.16
C GLN A 291 -24.90 2.14 -17.45
N ARG A 292 -25.63 2.79 -16.53
CA ARG A 292 -25.11 3.89 -15.70
C ARG A 292 -23.88 3.44 -14.91
N ASN A 293 -23.95 2.28 -14.25
CA ASN A 293 -22.84 1.76 -13.44
C ASN A 293 -21.63 1.34 -14.30
N ILE A 294 -21.85 0.70 -15.45
CA ILE A 294 -20.77 0.34 -16.41
C ILE A 294 -20.09 1.60 -16.95
N THR A 295 -20.86 2.61 -17.37
CA THR A 295 -20.31 3.88 -17.87
C THR A 295 -19.48 4.60 -16.81
N LEU A 296 -19.97 4.63 -15.56
CA LEU A 296 -19.22 5.19 -14.44
C LEU A 296 -17.91 4.41 -14.22
N ALA A 297 -17.97 3.08 -14.17
CA ALA A 297 -16.80 2.24 -13.97
C ALA A 297 -15.76 2.38 -15.07
N ARG A 298 -16.16 2.48 -16.35
CA ARG A 298 -15.24 2.71 -17.49
C ARG A 298 -14.56 4.06 -17.40
N THR A 299 -15.34 5.11 -17.17
CA THR A 299 -14.83 6.48 -17.02
C THR A 299 -13.77 6.53 -15.91
N ASN A 300 -14.11 5.98 -14.75
CA ASN A 300 -13.25 5.99 -13.59
C ASN A 300 -12.03 5.08 -13.74
N ALA A 301 -12.16 3.92 -14.40
CA ALA A 301 -11.03 3.05 -14.71
C ALA A 301 -10.01 3.74 -15.64
N ALA A 302 -10.47 4.53 -16.62
CA ALA A 302 -9.58 5.31 -17.49
C ALA A 302 -8.80 6.38 -16.71
N ILE A 303 -9.48 7.12 -15.82
CA ILE A 303 -8.84 8.13 -14.95
C ILE A 303 -7.81 7.47 -14.02
N LEU A 304 -8.17 6.35 -13.39
CA LEU A 304 -7.26 5.62 -12.52
C LEU A 304 -6.06 5.07 -13.33
N LYS A 305 -6.28 4.56 -14.55
CA LYS A 305 -5.19 4.13 -15.43
C LYS A 305 -4.21 5.25 -15.74
N GLU A 306 -4.69 6.44 -16.09
CA GLU A 306 -3.82 7.60 -16.34
C GLU A 306 -2.97 7.95 -15.11
N PHE A 307 -3.57 7.89 -13.92
CA PHE A 307 -2.86 8.07 -12.66
C PHE A 307 -1.78 7.00 -12.46
N MET A 308 -2.12 5.73 -12.68
CA MET A 308 -1.18 4.61 -12.55
C MET A 308 -0.02 4.73 -13.56
N ASP A 309 -0.28 5.14 -14.79
CA ASP A 309 0.75 5.36 -15.81
C ASP A 309 1.68 6.52 -15.44
N ARG A 310 1.15 7.58 -14.81
CA ARG A 310 1.92 8.73 -14.30
C ARG A 310 2.84 8.34 -13.15
N TYR A 311 2.36 7.54 -12.21
CA TYR A 311 3.10 7.16 -11.00
C TYR A 311 3.70 5.74 -11.04
N LYS A 312 3.84 5.15 -12.24
CA LYS A 312 4.35 3.78 -12.47
C LYS A 312 5.73 3.46 -11.85
N SER A 313 6.49 4.47 -11.45
CA SER A 313 7.78 4.31 -10.77
C SER A 313 7.63 3.91 -9.30
N VAL A 314 6.49 4.22 -8.67
CA VAL A 314 6.23 3.96 -7.24
C VAL A 314 4.97 3.14 -7.00
N CYS A 315 4.12 2.94 -8.01
CA CYS A 315 2.95 2.08 -7.91
C CYS A 315 2.79 1.17 -9.12
N SER A 316 2.15 0.02 -8.91
CA SER A 316 1.83 -0.96 -9.93
C SER A 316 0.54 -1.69 -9.58
N TRP A 317 -0.13 -2.24 -10.57
CA TRP A 317 -1.40 -2.95 -10.38
C TRP A 317 -1.59 -3.99 -11.48
N VAL A 318 -2.55 -4.88 -11.28
CA VAL A 318 -3.24 -5.57 -12.37
C VAL A 318 -4.51 -4.77 -12.60
N GLU A 319 -4.71 -4.31 -13.84
CA GLU A 319 -5.86 -3.47 -14.16
C GLU A 319 -7.17 -4.24 -13.87
N PRO A 320 -8.08 -3.69 -13.04
CA PRO A 320 -9.36 -4.30 -12.77
C PRO A 320 -10.22 -4.17 -14.02
N LYS A 321 -10.79 -5.30 -14.44
CA LYS A 321 -11.66 -5.37 -15.62
C LYS A 321 -13.13 -5.49 -15.23
N ALA A 322 -13.42 -5.68 -13.94
CA ALA A 322 -14.77 -5.84 -13.44
C ALA A 322 -14.87 -5.43 -11.97
N GLY A 323 -16.11 -5.28 -11.51
CA GLY A 323 -16.39 -4.81 -10.15
C GLY A 323 -15.98 -3.35 -9.96
N THR A 324 -15.63 -3.03 -8.72
CA THR A 324 -15.47 -1.63 -8.27
C THR A 324 -14.16 -1.37 -7.54
N THR A 325 -13.30 -2.39 -7.44
CA THR A 325 -12.12 -2.39 -6.58
C THR A 325 -10.85 -2.58 -7.39
N ALA A 326 -9.81 -1.86 -7.01
CA ALA A 326 -8.45 -2.04 -7.51
C ALA A 326 -7.53 -2.44 -6.36
N PHE A 327 -6.55 -3.30 -6.63
CA PHE A 327 -5.52 -3.68 -5.67
C PHE A 327 -4.15 -3.19 -6.14
N ILE A 328 -3.72 -2.07 -5.56
CA ILE A 328 -2.57 -1.29 -6.01
C ILE A 328 -1.38 -1.59 -5.10
N ARG A 329 -0.26 -2.03 -5.67
CA ARG A 329 1.00 -2.21 -4.95
C ARG A 329 1.85 -0.96 -5.04
N PHE A 330 2.15 -0.35 -3.90
CA PHE A 330 3.13 0.72 -3.74
C PHE A 330 4.51 0.16 -3.37
N ASN A 331 5.53 0.73 -3.99
CA ASN A 331 6.91 0.35 -3.81
C ASN A 331 7.74 1.57 -3.40
N ASP A 332 8.80 1.32 -2.65
CA ASP A 332 9.81 2.32 -2.42
C ASP A 332 10.74 2.47 -3.65
N LYS A 333 11.74 3.34 -3.52
CA LYS A 333 12.72 3.64 -4.58
C LYS A 333 13.57 2.42 -5.01
N ASN A 334 13.67 1.39 -4.17
CA ASN A 334 14.42 0.17 -4.46
C ASN A 334 13.53 -0.90 -5.12
N GLY A 335 12.22 -0.66 -5.21
CA GLY A 335 11.24 -1.62 -5.73
C GLY A 335 10.65 -2.54 -4.64
N ASP A 336 11.05 -2.34 -3.39
CA ASP A 336 10.57 -3.09 -2.23
C ASP A 336 9.17 -2.61 -1.82
N PRO A 337 8.32 -3.49 -1.27
CA PRO A 337 6.99 -3.09 -0.84
C PRO A 337 7.08 -2.07 0.30
N VAL A 338 6.29 -1.00 0.21
CA VAL A 338 6.16 -0.06 1.34
C VAL A 338 5.41 -0.70 2.50
N ASP A 339 5.52 -0.09 3.68
CA ASP A 339 4.61 -0.35 4.79
C ASP A 339 3.23 0.23 4.44
N ASP A 340 2.32 -0.63 3.94
CA ASP A 340 1.00 -0.24 3.48
C ASP A 340 0.10 0.24 4.61
N VAL A 341 0.23 -0.32 5.82
CA VAL A 341 -0.53 0.13 6.99
C VAL A 341 -0.13 1.58 7.32
N LYS A 342 1.17 1.84 7.43
CA LYS A 342 1.67 3.19 7.68
C LYS A 342 1.29 4.14 6.55
N LEU A 343 1.37 3.71 5.29
CA LEU A 343 0.97 4.51 4.14
C LEU A 343 -0.52 4.92 4.24
N CYS A 344 -1.41 3.97 4.50
CA CYS A 344 -2.84 4.26 4.62
C CYS A 344 -3.14 5.21 5.79
N LEU A 345 -2.49 5.04 6.94
CA LEU A 345 -2.66 5.95 8.08
C LEU A 345 -2.09 7.36 7.79
N ASP A 346 -0.95 7.45 7.12
CA ASP A 346 -0.38 8.73 6.70
C ASP A 346 -1.28 9.45 5.69
N LEU A 347 -1.88 8.72 4.74
CA LEU A 347 -2.85 9.26 3.78
C LEU A 347 -4.12 9.73 4.49
N LEU A 348 -4.62 8.98 5.46
CA LEU A 348 -5.78 9.36 6.28
C LEU A 348 -5.52 10.67 7.03
N GLU A 349 -4.38 10.76 7.72
CA GLU A 349 -4.05 11.92 8.56
C GLU A 349 -3.73 13.16 7.71
N LYS A 350 -2.84 13.00 6.72
CA LYS A 350 -2.16 14.10 6.01
C LYS A 350 -2.82 14.49 4.69
N ALA A 351 -3.45 13.53 4.00
CA ALA A 351 -4.10 13.73 2.70
C ALA A 351 -5.63 13.60 2.77
N LYS A 352 -6.18 13.25 3.95
CA LYS A 352 -7.61 13.02 4.17
C LYS A 352 -8.20 11.97 3.23
N LEU A 353 -7.45 10.91 2.94
CA LEU A 353 -7.91 9.80 2.11
C LEU A 353 -8.00 8.50 2.91
N LEU A 354 -9.14 7.82 2.84
CA LEU A 354 -9.28 6.48 3.40
C LEU A 354 -9.08 5.42 2.31
N PHE A 355 -8.12 4.54 2.56
CA PHE A 355 -7.88 3.31 1.82
C PHE A 355 -7.89 2.11 2.77
N VAL A 356 -7.86 0.89 2.22
CA VAL A 356 -7.69 -0.33 3.03
C VAL A 356 -6.29 -0.92 2.84
N ALA A 357 -5.55 -1.09 3.94
CA ALA A 357 -4.23 -1.70 3.94
C ALA A 357 -4.28 -3.19 3.58
N GLY A 358 -3.56 -3.57 2.52
CA GLY A 358 -3.56 -4.90 1.91
C GLY A 358 -3.06 -5.99 2.84
N SER A 359 -1.90 -5.76 3.48
CA SER A 359 -1.27 -6.74 4.35
C SER A 359 -2.12 -7.03 5.59
N ARG A 360 -2.64 -5.99 6.23
CA ARG A 360 -3.52 -6.12 7.41
C ARG A 360 -4.85 -6.78 7.08
N CYS A 361 -5.51 -6.35 6.00
CA CYS A 361 -6.92 -6.71 5.77
C CYS A 361 -7.11 -7.94 4.86
N PHE A 362 -6.08 -8.32 4.10
CA PHE A 362 -6.13 -9.43 3.16
C PHE A 362 -4.96 -10.41 3.28
N GLY A 363 -3.92 -10.06 4.05
CA GLY A 363 -2.67 -10.81 4.13
C GLY A 363 -2.30 -11.33 5.52
N GLY A 364 -3.08 -11.04 6.56
CA GLY A 364 -2.77 -11.43 7.94
C GLY A 364 -1.45 -10.85 8.45
N ASP A 365 -1.09 -9.63 8.01
CA ASP A 365 0.20 -8.95 8.26
C ASP A 365 1.44 -9.59 7.60
N GLU A 366 1.28 -10.69 6.87
CA GLU A 366 2.38 -11.44 6.25
C GLU A 366 2.39 -11.32 4.73
N ASP A 367 1.26 -11.62 4.08
CA ASP A 367 1.09 -11.56 2.63
C ASP A 367 0.69 -10.14 2.17
N PHE A 368 0.80 -9.86 0.86
CA PHE A 368 0.35 -8.60 0.22
C PHE A 368 0.90 -7.28 0.82
N LYS A 369 2.12 -7.31 1.36
CA LYS A 369 2.84 -6.09 1.79
C LYS A 369 2.93 -5.07 0.66
N GLY A 370 2.71 -3.81 1.00
CA GLY A 370 2.71 -2.69 0.05
C GLY A 370 1.45 -2.60 -0.81
N TYR A 371 0.52 -3.55 -0.73
CA TYR A 371 -0.75 -3.44 -1.43
C TYR A 371 -1.76 -2.60 -0.66
N VAL A 372 -2.62 -1.91 -1.41
CA VAL A 372 -3.70 -1.06 -0.91
C VAL A 372 -4.93 -1.32 -1.77
N ARG A 373 -6.08 -1.59 -1.15
CA ARG A 373 -7.36 -1.67 -1.87
C ARG A 373 -7.98 -0.28 -1.98
N MET A 374 -8.40 0.05 -3.20
CA MET A 374 -9.12 1.27 -3.54
C MET A 374 -10.47 0.91 -4.17
N GLY A 375 -11.53 1.56 -3.72
CA GLY A 375 -12.78 1.68 -4.45
C GLY A 375 -12.69 2.79 -5.48
N TYR A 376 -12.94 2.50 -6.75
CA TYR A 376 -12.82 3.51 -7.81
C TYR A 376 -14.14 3.79 -8.54
N VAL A 377 -15.24 3.13 -8.19
CA VAL A 377 -16.56 3.35 -8.85
C VAL A 377 -17.49 4.20 -7.96
N CYS A 378 -16.91 5.09 -7.15
CA CYS A 378 -17.61 6.21 -6.54
C CYS A 378 -17.96 7.28 -7.60
N GLU A 379 -18.57 8.37 -7.16
CA GLU A 379 -18.78 9.56 -7.97
C GLU A 379 -17.44 10.03 -8.57
N THR A 380 -17.44 10.39 -9.86
CA THR A 380 -16.18 10.66 -10.59
C THR A 380 -15.42 11.85 -10.01
N ASP A 381 -16.11 12.86 -9.48
CA ASP A 381 -15.50 13.99 -8.79
C ASP A 381 -14.77 13.58 -7.51
N VAL A 382 -15.38 12.70 -6.70
CA VAL A 382 -14.74 12.07 -5.53
C VAL A 382 -13.48 11.33 -5.95
N LEU A 383 -13.53 10.53 -7.02
CA LEU A 383 -12.33 9.84 -7.52
C LEU A 383 -11.22 10.82 -7.94
N VAL A 384 -11.58 11.85 -8.70
CA VAL A 384 -10.63 12.84 -9.22
C VAL A 384 -9.96 13.59 -8.07
N GLU A 385 -10.73 14.05 -7.08
CA GLU A 385 -10.20 14.70 -5.89
C GLU A 385 -9.26 13.76 -5.12
N GLY A 386 -9.68 12.51 -4.90
CA GLY A 386 -8.88 11.51 -4.20
C GLY A 386 -7.53 11.22 -4.88
N LEU A 387 -7.53 11.13 -6.22
CA LEU A 387 -6.30 10.92 -6.99
C LEU A 387 -5.42 12.18 -7.05
N GLN A 388 -6.01 13.38 -7.02
CA GLN A 388 -5.24 14.63 -6.91
C GLN A 388 -4.49 14.71 -5.58
N GLU A 389 -5.17 14.42 -4.46
CA GLU A 389 -4.55 14.43 -3.13
C GLU A 389 -3.51 13.32 -2.98
N LEU A 390 -3.78 12.12 -3.51
CA LEU A 390 -2.80 11.03 -3.53
C LEU A 390 -1.55 11.40 -4.36
N GLY A 391 -1.75 12.02 -5.53
CA GLY A 391 -0.66 12.52 -6.36
C GLY A 391 0.17 13.59 -5.65
N ALA A 392 -0.48 14.56 -4.99
CA ALA A 392 0.17 15.59 -4.20
C ALA A 392 0.98 15.01 -3.04
N TYR A 393 0.46 13.98 -2.37
CA TYR A 393 1.18 13.24 -1.32
C TYR A 393 2.46 12.59 -1.86
N ILE A 394 2.38 11.85 -2.97
CA ILE A 394 3.52 11.19 -3.62
C ILE A 394 4.56 12.22 -4.11
N ASP A 395 4.10 13.32 -4.70
CA ASP A 395 4.98 14.38 -5.21
C ASP A 395 5.67 15.15 -4.09
N LYS A 396 5.00 15.36 -2.95
CA LYS A 396 5.60 16.02 -1.79
C LYS A 396 6.70 15.17 -1.18
N ALA A 397 6.51 13.86 -1.09
CA ALA A 397 7.57 12.93 -0.68
C ALA A 397 8.77 13.02 -1.63
N SER A 398 8.52 13.09 -2.95
CA SER A 398 9.54 13.23 -3.98
C SER A 398 10.27 14.59 -3.94
N LYS A 399 9.54 15.69 -3.69
CA LYS A 399 10.10 17.05 -3.56
C LYS A 399 10.88 17.23 -2.27
N ALA A 400 10.46 16.63 -1.16
CA ALA A 400 11.23 16.64 0.08
C ALA A 400 12.60 15.97 -0.13
N LEU A 401 12.63 14.82 -0.82
CA LEU A 401 13.86 14.13 -1.19
C LEU A 401 14.71 14.98 -2.16
N ARG A 402 14.12 15.54 -3.22
CA ARG A 402 14.84 16.42 -4.16
C ARG A 402 15.34 17.70 -3.51
N LYS A 403 14.62 18.28 -2.55
CA LYS A 403 15.06 19.46 -1.79
C LYS A 403 16.22 19.10 -0.86
N LEU A 404 16.17 17.93 -0.21
CA LEU A 404 17.28 17.41 0.59
C LEU A 404 18.52 17.19 -0.29
N LEU A 405 18.34 16.54 -1.45
CA LEU A 405 19.39 16.28 -2.43
C LEU A 405 19.90 17.55 -3.12
N ALA A 406 19.04 18.54 -3.39
CA ALA A 406 19.43 19.84 -3.96
C ALA A 406 20.10 20.74 -2.91
N GLN A 407 19.72 20.64 -1.63
CA GLN A 407 20.45 21.27 -0.53
C GLN A 407 21.82 20.63 -0.35
N CYS A 408 21.94 19.31 -0.52
CA CYS A 408 23.24 18.63 -0.56
C CYS A 408 24.03 19.01 -1.82
N GLY A 409 23.37 19.06 -2.98
CA GLY A 409 23.94 19.33 -4.30
C GLY A 409 24.37 20.78 -4.49
N GLN A 410 23.64 21.77 -3.98
CA GLN A 410 24.07 23.18 -3.93
C GLN A 410 25.27 23.37 -2.99
N ARG A 411 25.33 22.60 -1.90
CA ARG A 411 26.47 22.60 -0.99
C ARG A 411 27.69 21.88 -1.58
N LEU A 412 27.49 20.85 -2.41
CA LEU A 412 28.54 20.19 -3.21
C LEU A 412 28.99 21.02 -4.42
N ALA A 413 28.10 21.80 -5.04
CA ALA A 413 28.43 22.71 -6.15
C ALA A 413 29.33 23.87 -5.70
N LEU A 414 29.23 24.28 -4.42
CA LEU A 414 30.18 25.20 -3.78
C LEU A 414 31.58 24.61 -3.63
N VAL A 415 31.69 23.28 -3.48
CA VAL A 415 32.97 22.54 -3.43
C VAL A 415 33.57 22.36 -4.83
N SER A 416 32.74 22.12 -5.86
CA SER A 416 33.22 21.94 -7.24
C SER A 416 33.59 23.24 -7.97
N ASN A 417 33.09 24.40 -7.51
CA ASN A 417 33.34 25.71 -8.12
C ASN A 417 34.44 26.53 -7.41
N GLY A 418 35.33 25.88 -6.67
CA GLY A 418 36.51 26.54 -6.07
C GLY A 418 36.22 27.34 -4.79
N GLY A 419 35.16 27.02 -4.04
CA GLY A 419 35.01 27.49 -2.67
C GLY A 419 36.10 26.91 -1.76
N SER A 420 36.55 27.66 -0.76
CA SER A 420 37.61 27.23 0.17
C SER A 420 37.24 25.92 0.88
N LEU A 421 38.25 25.10 1.23
CA LEU A 421 38.03 23.81 1.90
C LEU A 421 37.23 23.97 3.21
N SER A 422 37.25 25.15 3.82
CA SER A 422 36.42 25.50 4.98
C SER A 422 34.91 25.39 4.72
N TYR A 423 34.43 25.67 3.50
CA TYR A 423 33.02 25.45 3.13
C TYR A 423 32.68 23.97 2.95
N ALA A 424 33.62 23.16 2.44
CA ALA A 424 33.46 21.71 2.32
C ALA A 424 33.43 21.04 3.72
N ALA A 425 34.35 21.44 4.60
CA ALA A 425 34.42 20.96 5.98
C ALA A 425 33.18 21.37 6.80
N PHE A 426 32.68 22.60 6.63
CA PHE A 426 31.45 23.05 7.28
C PHE A 426 30.21 22.31 6.74
N ALA A 427 30.14 22.06 5.43
CA ALA A 427 29.07 21.28 4.82
C ALA A 427 29.06 19.82 5.33
N LEU A 428 30.24 19.20 5.47
CA LEU A 428 30.41 17.86 6.03
C LEU A 428 30.04 17.77 7.52
N SER A 429 30.50 18.72 8.34
CA SER A 429 30.14 18.84 9.76
C SER A 429 28.63 19.01 9.96
N THR A 430 27.98 19.81 9.11
CA THR A 430 26.51 20.01 9.18
C THR A 430 25.74 18.76 8.75
N LEU A 431 26.20 18.03 7.74
CA LEU A 431 25.65 16.73 7.33
C LEU A 431 25.79 15.68 8.45
N HIS A 432 26.91 15.72 9.18
CA HIS A 432 27.17 14.86 10.33
C HIS A 432 26.26 15.17 11.53
N ARG A 433 25.98 16.46 11.80
CA ARG A 433 25.02 16.89 12.82
C ARG A 433 23.60 16.42 12.53
N ASP A 434 23.16 16.48 11.28
CA ASP A 434 21.82 16.03 10.88
C ASP A 434 21.70 14.49 10.88
N ALA A 435 22.77 13.77 10.54
CA ALA A 435 22.81 12.31 10.56
C ALA A 435 22.84 11.74 12.00
N SER A 436 23.62 12.36 12.89
CA SER A 436 23.73 11.96 14.30
C SER A 436 22.44 12.23 15.10
N GLN A 437 21.69 13.27 14.76
CA GLN A 437 20.39 13.55 15.39
C GLN A 437 19.24 12.64 14.89
N LYS A 438 19.37 11.99 13.73
CA LYS A 438 18.26 11.26 13.08
C LYS A 438 18.43 9.75 12.93
N ARG A 439 19.55 9.14 13.38
CA ARG A 439 19.85 7.70 13.20
C ARG A 439 19.64 7.23 11.74
N CYS A 440 20.08 8.01 10.75
CA CYS A 440 20.03 7.60 9.35
C CYS A 440 21.26 6.76 8.98
N SER A 441 21.06 5.63 8.29
CA SER A 441 22.15 4.88 7.65
C SER A 441 22.69 5.67 6.47
N TYR A 442 24.00 5.92 6.44
CA TYR A 442 24.70 6.57 5.33
C TYR A 442 24.57 5.74 4.05
N SER A 443 24.26 6.35 2.90
CA SER A 443 24.15 5.63 1.63
C SER A 443 25.53 5.24 1.07
N GLN A 444 25.58 4.14 0.33
CA GLN A 444 26.81 3.64 -0.31
C GLN A 444 27.43 4.66 -1.29
N GLU A 445 26.60 5.47 -1.95
CA GLU A 445 27.02 6.62 -2.77
C GLU A 445 27.78 7.67 -1.94
N ALA A 446 27.30 8.00 -0.74
CA ALA A 446 27.97 8.96 0.13
C ALA A 446 29.33 8.43 0.62
N PHE A 447 29.42 7.11 0.86
CA PHE A 447 30.68 6.44 1.19
C PHE A 447 31.67 6.44 0.02
N GLU A 448 31.20 6.26 -1.23
CA GLU A 448 32.05 6.34 -2.42
C GLU A 448 32.59 7.77 -2.64
N TYR A 449 31.77 8.80 -2.47
CA TYR A 449 32.22 10.19 -2.54
C TYR A 449 33.21 10.55 -1.41
N HIS A 450 33.00 10.04 -0.19
CA HIS A 450 33.97 10.19 0.90
C HIS A 450 35.28 9.48 0.57
N SER A 451 35.22 8.25 0.05
CA SER A 451 36.39 7.47 -0.37
C SER A 451 37.18 8.15 -1.51
N MET A 452 36.50 8.84 -2.42
CA MET A 452 37.15 9.63 -3.48
C MET A 452 37.87 10.86 -2.90
N ALA A 453 37.23 11.61 -2.00
CA ALA A 453 37.87 12.72 -1.31
C ALA A 453 39.10 12.26 -0.51
N LEU A 454 39.00 11.11 0.16
CA LEU A 454 40.09 10.43 0.88
C LEU A 454 41.27 10.06 -0.03
N ARG A 455 41.02 9.56 -1.25
CA ARG A 455 42.07 9.24 -2.22
C ARG A 455 42.79 10.49 -2.72
N GLU A 456 42.08 11.59 -2.94
CA GLU A 456 42.68 12.85 -3.37
C GLU A 456 43.49 13.51 -2.25
N LEU A 457 43.02 13.48 -1.00
CA LEU A 457 43.79 13.94 0.16
C LEU A 457 45.05 13.10 0.39
N ARG A 458 44.98 11.78 0.18
CA ARG A 458 46.14 10.87 0.27
C ARG A 458 47.15 11.08 -0.87
N LYS A 459 46.69 11.42 -2.07
CA LYS A 459 47.59 11.83 -3.18
C LYS A 459 48.27 13.15 -2.87
N LEU A 460 47.56 14.11 -2.27
CA LEU A 460 48.13 15.39 -1.84
C LEU A 460 49.20 15.21 -0.75
N SER A 461 49.02 14.26 0.17
CA SER A 461 50.04 13.97 1.20
C SER A 461 51.25 13.17 0.68
N GLN A 462 51.11 12.46 -0.45
CA GLN A 462 52.19 11.74 -1.12
C GLN A 462 53.01 12.61 -2.09
N LEU A 463 52.53 13.81 -2.42
CA LEU A 463 53.26 14.82 -3.22
C LEU A 463 54.24 15.60 -2.32
N THR A 464 55.09 14.89 -1.58
CA THR A 464 56.14 15.44 -0.71
C THR A 464 57.52 15.46 -1.36
N GLU A 465 57.57 15.67 -2.68
CA GLU A 465 58.78 16.11 -3.37
C GLU A 465 58.48 17.33 -4.22
N THR A 466 58.19 18.45 -3.55
CA THR A 466 58.54 19.81 -3.98
C THR A 466 58.03 20.78 -2.90
N GLU A 467 58.93 21.58 -2.36
CA GLU A 467 58.82 22.40 -1.14
C GLU A 467 57.81 23.58 -1.22
N THR A 468 56.63 23.40 -1.81
CA THR A 468 55.70 24.51 -2.08
C THR A 468 54.36 24.49 -1.32
N PRO A 469 53.78 23.36 -0.85
CA PRO A 469 52.47 23.42 -0.16
C PRO A 469 52.51 23.97 1.28
N LEU A 470 53.65 23.91 1.98
CA LEU A 470 53.74 24.17 3.42
C LEU A 470 53.92 25.65 3.81
N ASN A 471 54.15 26.54 2.84
CA ASN A 471 54.30 27.98 3.10
C ASN A 471 52.99 28.77 3.02
N ASP A 472 51.91 28.14 2.53
CA ASP A 472 50.57 28.73 2.48
C ASP A 472 49.82 28.41 3.78
N ARG A 473 49.79 29.38 4.69
CA ARG A 473 49.18 29.24 6.03
C ARG A 473 47.69 28.88 5.97
N ALA A 474 46.97 29.28 4.91
CA ALA A 474 45.56 28.95 4.75
C ALA A 474 45.39 27.47 4.39
N LYS A 475 46.18 26.97 3.43
CA LYS A 475 46.15 25.55 3.04
C LYS A 475 46.64 24.62 4.14
N LEU A 476 47.60 25.07 4.95
CA LEU A 476 48.07 24.33 6.11
C LEU A 476 46.99 24.22 7.20
N ALA A 477 46.31 25.32 7.50
CA ALA A 477 45.17 25.32 8.41
C ALA A 477 44.03 24.42 7.91
N GLU A 478 43.75 24.45 6.60
CA GLU A 478 42.75 23.59 5.96
C GLU A 478 43.14 22.10 6.04
N PHE A 479 44.42 21.76 5.83
CA PHE A 479 44.93 20.40 5.95
C PHE A 479 44.79 19.86 7.38
N ILE A 480 45.17 20.66 8.38
CA ILE A 480 45.08 20.27 9.80
C ILE A 480 43.62 20.09 10.22
N ALA A 481 42.73 21.02 9.87
CA ALA A 481 41.31 20.94 10.21
C ALA A 481 40.61 19.74 9.55
N ALA A 482 40.89 19.47 8.28
CA ALA A 482 40.34 18.33 7.56
C ALA A 482 40.81 16.99 8.15
N SER A 483 42.09 16.91 8.54
CA SER A 483 42.68 15.68 9.09
C SER A 483 42.22 15.40 10.52
N LEU A 484 42.04 16.43 11.36
CA LEU A 484 41.44 16.27 12.69
C LEU A 484 39.99 15.81 12.60
N THR A 485 39.20 16.40 11.69
CA THR A 485 37.80 16.00 11.46
C THR A 485 37.69 14.55 10.98
N LEU A 486 38.64 14.10 10.14
CA LEU A 486 38.72 12.71 9.69
C LEU A 486 39.06 11.74 10.82
N THR A 487 40.01 12.11 11.68
CA THR A 487 40.40 11.33 12.85
C THR A 487 39.20 11.14 13.78
N SER A 488 38.43 12.20 14.03
CA SER A 488 37.19 12.11 14.82
C SER A 488 36.18 11.15 14.17
N PHE A 489 35.99 11.19 12.85
CA PHE A 489 35.03 10.34 12.13
C PHE A 489 35.36 8.82 12.22
N GLU A 490 36.63 8.45 12.06
CA GLU A 490 37.06 7.05 12.12
C GLU A 490 36.98 6.49 13.55
N VAL A 491 37.29 7.33 14.55
CA VAL A 491 37.08 7.01 15.98
C VAL A 491 35.60 6.79 16.29
N PHE A 492 34.69 7.66 15.79
CA PHE A 492 33.24 7.53 16.01
C PHE A 492 32.62 6.26 15.40
N ASN A 493 33.22 5.69 14.34
CA ASN A 493 32.72 4.49 13.67
C ASN A 493 33.38 3.18 14.15
N GLY A 494 34.22 3.24 15.19
CA GLY A 494 34.84 2.04 15.77
C GLY A 494 35.89 1.39 14.87
N ALA A 495 36.53 2.17 13.98
CA ALA A 495 37.65 1.68 13.20
C ALA A 495 38.86 1.51 14.14
N GLU A 496 39.13 0.26 14.55
CA GLU A 496 40.34 -0.06 15.30
C GLU A 496 41.57 0.12 14.39
N TYR A 497 42.39 1.12 14.71
CA TYR A 497 43.73 1.41 14.15
C TYR A 497 43.86 2.11 12.79
N ASP A 498 42.77 2.36 12.04
CA ASP A 498 42.85 3.06 10.74
C ASP A 498 43.12 4.58 10.85
N TRP A 499 42.82 5.17 12.01
CA TRP A 499 43.01 6.62 12.26
C TRP A 499 44.43 6.99 12.72
N VAL A 500 45.23 6.02 13.18
CA VAL A 500 46.58 6.25 13.74
C VAL A 500 47.53 6.89 12.72
N PRO A 501 47.60 6.45 11.44
CA PRO A 501 48.43 7.09 10.43
C PRO A 501 48.02 8.54 10.13
N HIS A 502 46.75 8.87 10.30
CA HIS A 502 46.23 10.23 10.11
C HIS A 502 46.61 11.14 11.27
N LEU A 503 46.50 10.64 12.52
CA LEU A 503 46.98 11.37 13.70
C LEU A 503 48.50 11.58 13.65
N ASP A 504 49.27 10.59 13.20
CA ASP A 504 50.73 10.69 13.05
C ASP A 504 51.12 11.74 11.99
N ALA A 505 50.39 11.79 10.87
CA ALA A 505 50.62 12.80 9.83
C ALA A 505 50.31 14.22 10.32
N VAL A 506 49.22 14.40 11.07
CA VAL A 506 48.88 15.71 11.69
C VAL A 506 49.92 16.10 12.72
N THR A 507 50.34 15.16 13.57
CA THR A 507 51.33 15.40 14.61
C THR A 507 52.69 15.75 14.00
N ALA A 508 53.11 15.08 12.93
CA ALA A 508 54.34 15.40 12.19
C ALA A 508 54.31 16.81 11.59
N VAL A 509 53.17 17.24 11.02
CA VAL A 509 53.01 18.58 10.45
C VAL A 509 52.97 19.67 11.53
N VAL A 510 52.32 19.40 12.66
CA VAL A 510 52.24 20.33 13.80
C VAL A 510 53.59 20.46 14.51
N THR A 511 54.37 19.37 14.63
CA THR A 511 55.70 19.37 15.27
C THR A 511 56.80 19.97 14.40
N MET A 512 56.58 20.10 13.08
CA MET A 512 57.46 20.86 12.18
C MET A 512 57.34 22.39 12.35
N GLN A 513 56.37 22.89 13.12
CA GLN A 513 56.19 24.31 13.44
C GLN A 513 56.70 24.58 14.87
N SER A 514 57.51 25.63 15.08
CA SER A 514 57.96 25.93 16.45
C SER A 514 56.76 26.39 17.31
N PRO A 515 56.71 26.01 18.61
CA PRO A 515 55.60 26.38 19.51
C PRO A 515 55.33 27.89 19.58
N ASP A 516 56.34 28.72 19.27
CA ASP A 516 56.25 30.18 19.35
C ASP A 516 55.37 30.81 18.25
N VAL A 517 55.11 30.10 17.13
CA VAL A 517 54.29 30.62 16.02
C VAL A 517 52.80 30.61 16.36
N LEU A 518 52.37 29.72 17.26
CA LEU A 518 50.95 29.53 17.59
C LEU A 518 50.44 30.45 18.72
N LEU A 519 51.32 31.11 19.49
CA LEU A 519 50.95 31.74 20.78
C LEU A 519 51.14 33.26 20.90
N GLN A 520 51.47 34.01 19.85
CA GLN A 520 51.67 35.47 20.00
C GLN A 520 50.38 36.30 19.92
N THR A 521 49.86 36.68 21.10
CA THR A 521 48.87 37.76 21.30
C THR A 521 49.54 39.10 21.67
N SER A 522 49.03 40.19 21.10
CA SER A 522 49.44 41.60 21.18
C SER A 522 50.08 42.15 22.48
N SER A 523 51.21 42.88 22.35
CA SER A 523 51.54 44.06 23.17
C SER A 523 52.62 44.95 22.50
N SER A 524 52.58 46.27 22.68
CA SER A 524 53.55 47.26 22.12
C SER A 524 53.94 48.29 23.21
N PRO A 525 54.90 49.23 23.02
CA PRO A 525 56.19 49.19 22.29
C PRO A 525 57.37 49.74 23.16
N LYS A 526 58.65 49.49 22.78
CA LYS A 526 59.78 50.45 22.92
C LYS A 526 61.13 49.94 22.34
N ASN A 527 61.61 50.66 21.32
CA ASN A 527 62.98 50.94 20.84
C ASN A 527 64.18 50.08 21.30
N THR A 528 64.84 49.37 20.37
CA THR A 528 66.09 49.77 19.64
C THR A 528 66.59 48.60 18.74
N LEU A 529 67.00 48.94 17.50
CA LEU A 529 67.49 48.08 16.38
C LEU A 529 68.92 47.51 16.61
N PRO A 530 69.51 46.61 15.76
CA PRO A 530 69.07 46.11 14.43
C PRO A 530 69.22 44.59 14.15
N SER A 531 68.41 44.00 13.26
CA SER A 531 68.76 42.78 12.48
C SER A 531 67.75 42.54 11.33
N PRO A 532 68.16 41.98 10.17
CA PRO A 532 67.37 41.97 8.95
C PRO A 532 66.49 40.71 8.87
N ILE A 533 65.17 40.90 8.82
CA ILE A 533 64.19 40.07 8.08
C ILE A 533 62.90 40.89 8.09
N THR A 534 62.62 41.51 6.95
CA THR A 534 61.36 42.21 6.70
C THR A 534 60.52 41.28 5.83
N PHE A 535 59.75 40.38 6.43
CA PHE A 535 58.59 39.76 5.79
C PHE A 535 57.64 39.31 6.89
N LEU A 536 56.34 39.58 6.70
CA LEU A 536 55.20 39.31 7.59
C LEU A 536 54.79 40.46 8.55
N ARG A 537 54.23 41.53 7.96
CA ARG A 537 53.05 42.20 8.54
C ARG A 537 51.89 42.03 7.56
N GLY A 538 51.01 41.08 7.85
CA GLY A 538 49.65 41.05 7.32
C GLY A 538 48.73 41.32 8.50
N ASP A 539 48.26 42.56 8.62
CA ASP A 539 47.42 43.05 9.70
C ASP A 539 45.94 42.69 9.43
N ASP A 540 45.56 41.41 9.57
CA ASP A 540 44.13 41.02 9.60
C ASP A 540 43.75 40.39 10.96
N PRO A 541 43.21 41.20 11.89
CA PRO A 541 42.74 40.75 13.19
C PRO A 541 41.58 39.75 13.11
N GLN A 542 40.80 39.76 12.03
CA GLN A 542 39.67 38.87 11.83
C GLN A 542 40.15 37.44 11.58
N PHE A 543 41.20 37.27 10.78
CA PHE A 543 41.80 35.97 10.48
C PHE A 543 42.39 35.30 11.73
N GLN A 544 43.07 36.06 12.60
CA GLN A 544 43.58 35.52 13.86
C GLN A 544 42.45 35.12 14.83
N ALA A 545 41.36 35.89 14.86
CA ALA A 545 40.19 35.57 15.67
C ALA A 545 39.48 34.31 15.14
N ASP A 546 39.31 34.20 13.83
CA ASP A 546 38.66 33.05 13.18
C ASP A 546 39.51 31.78 13.29
N PHE A 547 40.84 31.88 13.17
CA PHE A 547 41.76 30.75 13.37
C PHE A 547 41.82 30.29 14.83
N SER A 548 41.86 31.23 15.78
CA SER A 548 41.81 30.92 17.22
C SER A 548 40.47 30.31 17.61
N PHE A 549 39.37 30.77 17.02
CA PHE A 549 38.04 30.21 17.18
C PHE A 549 37.95 28.79 16.62
N LEU A 550 38.52 28.53 15.43
CA LEU A 550 38.52 27.20 14.83
C LEU A 550 39.33 26.19 15.63
N ILE A 551 40.52 26.59 16.12
CA ILE A 551 41.38 25.77 16.98
C ILE A 551 40.69 25.52 18.34
N ALA A 552 40.06 26.54 18.92
CA ALA A 552 39.33 26.40 20.18
C ALA A 552 38.12 25.47 20.03
N GLU A 553 37.33 25.60 18.96
CA GLU A 553 36.19 24.71 18.68
C GLU A 553 36.63 23.28 18.39
N ALA A 554 37.72 23.07 17.64
CA ALA A 554 38.29 21.74 17.39
C ALA A 554 38.78 21.09 18.69
N LEU A 555 39.50 21.84 19.54
CA LEU A 555 39.95 21.37 20.86
C LEU A 555 38.76 21.13 21.80
N TRP A 556 37.72 21.96 21.77
CA TRP A 556 36.51 21.76 22.56
C TRP A 556 35.74 20.52 22.12
N HIS A 557 35.68 20.26 20.81
CA HIS A 557 35.07 19.05 20.26
C HIS A 557 35.86 17.78 20.62
N ASP A 558 37.19 17.81 20.61
CA ASP A 558 38.03 16.69 21.08
C ASP A 558 37.93 16.47 22.60
N ILE A 559 37.89 17.55 23.40
CA ILE A 559 37.69 17.48 24.85
C ILE A 559 36.29 16.92 25.18
N LEU A 560 35.25 17.37 24.47
CA LEU A 560 33.88 16.85 24.63
C LEU A 560 33.77 15.39 24.18
N ALA A 561 34.49 14.99 23.13
CA ALA A 561 34.58 13.61 22.68
C ALA A 561 35.24 12.71 23.74
N CYS A 562 36.38 13.15 24.31
CA CYS A 562 37.06 12.42 25.38
C CYS A 562 36.18 12.32 26.64
N VAL A 563 35.48 13.40 27.02
CA VAL A 563 34.59 13.41 28.20
C VAL A 563 33.34 12.54 27.98
N MET A 564 32.78 12.49 26.77
CA MET A 564 31.65 11.62 26.44
C MET A 564 32.05 10.14 26.38
N GLU A 565 33.24 9.83 25.87
CA GLU A 565 33.76 8.47 25.83
C GLU A 565 34.10 7.96 27.24
N ILE A 566 34.72 8.81 28.08
CA ILE A 566 34.91 8.52 29.52
C ILE A 566 33.54 8.31 30.20
N TRP A 567 32.53 9.13 29.91
CA TRP A 567 31.17 8.96 30.46
C TRP A 567 30.50 7.66 30.00
N LEU A 568 30.68 7.25 28.74
CA LEU A 568 30.17 5.99 28.19
C LEU A 568 30.90 4.76 28.76
N ILE A 569 32.22 4.86 28.97
CA ILE A 569 33.04 3.84 29.64
C ILE A 569 32.61 3.67 31.10
N PHE A 570 32.37 4.77 31.83
CA PHE A 570 31.87 4.74 33.21
C PHE A 570 30.43 4.21 33.31
N LYS A 571 29.57 4.49 32.32
CA LYS A 571 28.17 4.04 32.29
C LYS A 571 28.01 2.57 31.90
N HIS A 572 28.96 2.00 31.13
CA HIS A 572 28.90 0.62 30.64
C HIS A 572 29.87 -0.35 31.32
N GLY A 573 30.59 0.08 32.37
CA GLY A 573 31.22 -0.84 33.32
C GLY A 573 32.26 -1.79 32.72
N LYS A 574 32.90 -1.43 31.61
CA LYS A 574 34.07 -2.17 31.10
C LYS A 574 35.32 -1.48 31.63
N ARG A 575 35.97 -2.12 32.62
CA ARG A 575 37.37 -1.83 32.95
C ARG A 575 38.22 -2.12 31.72
N ILE A 576 39.10 -1.18 31.39
CA ILE A 576 40.17 -1.31 30.37
C ILE A 576 41.03 -2.51 30.71
#